data_AF-A0A7S3HUP0-F1
#
_entry.id   AF-A0A7S3HUP0-F1
#
_cell.length_a   1.000
_cell.length_b   1.000
_cell.length_c   1.000
_cell.angle_alpha   90.00
_cell.angle_beta   90.00
_cell.angle_gamma   90.00
#
_symmetry.space_group_name_H-M   'P 1'
#
loop_
_entity.id
_entity.type
_entity.pdbx_description
1 polymer ?
#
loop_
_entity_poly.entity_id
_entity_poly.type
_entity_poly.pdbx_seq_one_letter_code
_entity_poly.pdbx_strand_id
1 'polypeptide(L)'
;GIDLTQDKLAVQRVREAAEKAKAELSSTTQTDISLPFITADATGPKHMNLKLTRAKLESLTQDLIDRTIPPCKACLKDAGVSTSEVAEVILVGGMTRMPKVQEVV
;
A
#
# COMPACT_ATOMS: atom_id res chain seq x y z
N GLY A 1 2.43 -18.21 16.27
CA GLY A 1 2.57 -16.75 16.20
C GLY A 1 1.56 -16.14 17.15
N ILE A 2 1.83 -14.95 17.70
CA ILE A 2 0.87 -14.24 18.53
C ILE A 2 -0.12 -13.54 17.59
N ASP A 3 -1.42 -13.77 17.79
CA ASP A 3 -2.43 -13.06 17.05
C ASP A 3 -2.63 -11.66 17.63
N LEU A 4 -2.09 -10.68 16.91
CA LEU A 4 -2.18 -9.26 17.29
C LEU A 4 -3.55 -8.66 16.95
N THR A 5 -4.42 -9.37 16.21
CA THR A 5 -5.73 -8.83 15.78
C THR A 5 -6.71 -8.63 16.93
N GLN A 6 -6.50 -9.33 18.05
CA GLN A 6 -7.33 -9.23 19.26
C GLN A 6 -6.99 -7.98 20.10
N ASP A 7 -5.77 -7.44 19.95
CA ASP A 7 -5.33 -6.26 20.69
C ASP A 7 -5.54 -4.99 19.84
N LYS A 8 -6.57 -4.22 20.20
CA LYS A 8 -6.93 -2.97 19.50
C LYS A 8 -5.79 -1.95 19.49
N LEU A 9 -5.00 -1.87 20.57
CA LEU A 9 -3.88 -0.94 20.66
C LEU A 9 -2.73 -1.38 19.74
N ALA A 10 -2.44 -2.69 19.73
CA ALA A 10 -1.44 -3.24 18.81
C ALA A 10 -1.84 -3.02 17.35
N VAL A 11 -3.09 -3.31 16.97
CA VAL A 11 -3.60 -3.13 15.60
C VAL A 11 -3.50 -1.67 15.15
N GLN A 12 -3.83 -0.71 16.02
CA GLN A 12 -3.72 0.70 15.68
C GLN A 12 -2.27 1.09 15.37
N ARG A 13 -1.31 0.66 16.21
CA ARG A 13 0.12 0.94 15.99
C ARG A 13 0.65 0.27 14.73
N VAL A 14 0.20 -0.96 14.43
CA VAL A 14 0.53 -1.63 13.16
C VAL A 14 0.00 -0.85 11.98
N ARG A 15 -1.24 -0.33 12.04
CA ARG A 15 -1.83 0.46 10.95
C ARG A 15 -1.04 1.74 10.68
N GLU A 16 -0.71 2.49 11.72
CA GLU A 16 0.08 3.73 11.61
C GLU A 16 1.47 3.45 11.02
N ALA A 17 2.15 2.39 11.50
CA ALA A 17 3.45 2.01 10.97
C ALA A 17 3.37 1.48 9.52
N ALA A 18 2.30 0.75 9.18
CA ALA A 18 2.08 0.26 7.82
C ALA A 18 1.81 1.42 6.85
N GLU A 19 1.03 2.43 7.26
CA GLU A 19 0.81 3.62 6.44
C GLU A 19 2.10 4.40 6.20
N LYS A 20 2.89 4.59 7.27
CA LYS A 20 4.20 5.26 7.18
C LYS A 20 5.16 4.49 6.27
N ALA A 21 5.26 3.17 6.45
CA ALA A 21 6.09 2.31 5.63
C ALA A 21 5.67 2.34 4.15
N LYS A 22 4.37 2.33 3.86
CA LYS A 22 3.85 2.46 2.49
C LYS A 22 4.23 3.81 1.86
N ALA A 23 4.11 4.91 2.62
CA ALA A 23 4.48 6.23 2.15
C ALA A 23 5.99 6.32 1.87
N GLU A 24 6.82 5.77 2.77
CA GLU A 24 8.28 5.71 2.58
C GLU A 24 8.66 4.88 1.35
N LEU A 25 8.04 3.71 1.16
CA LEU A 25 8.28 2.83 0.00
C LEU A 25 7.89 3.43 -1.35
N SER A 26 7.10 4.51 -1.35
CA SER A 26 6.84 5.28 -2.58
C SER A 26 8.09 6.04 -3.03
N SER A 27 8.98 6.39 -2.09
CA SER A 27 10.25 7.08 -2.37
C SER A 27 11.46 6.15 -2.29
N THR A 28 11.50 5.23 -1.32
CA THR A 28 12.60 4.28 -1.08
C THR A 28 12.28 2.89 -1.60
N THR A 29 13.30 2.06 -1.81
CA THR A 29 13.15 0.66 -2.27
C THR A 29 12.91 -0.32 -1.13
N GLN A 30 13.25 0.06 0.10
CA GLN A 30 13.10 -0.75 1.31
C GLN A 30 12.82 0.17 2.52
N THR A 31 12.03 -0.34 3.47
CA THR A 31 11.80 0.28 4.79
C THR A 31 11.81 -0.80 5.87
N ASP A 32 12.18 -0.41 7.08
CA ASP A 32 12.23 -1.27 8.26
C ASP A 32 11.09 -0.87 9.22
N ILE A 33 10.12 -1.76 9.39
CA ILE A 33 9.00 -1.60 10.31
C ILE A 33 9.45 -2.09 11.68
N SER A 34 9.76 -1.15 12.57
CA SER A 34 10.13 -1.44 13.97
C SER A 34 9.06 -0.93 14.93
N LEU A 35 8.40 -1.86 15.61
CA LEU A 35 7.37 -1.58 16.60
C LEU A 35 7.80 -2.16 17.96
N PRO A 36 8.39 -1.32 18.82
CA PRO A 36 8.80 -1.77 20.14
C PRO A 36 7.59 -1.89 21.07
N PHE A 37 7.60 -2.93 21.92
CA PHE A 37 6.53 -3.22 22.88
C PHE A 37 5.15 -3.32 22.22
N ILE A 38 5.02 -4.19 21.21
CA ILE A 38 3.76 -4.35 20.47
C ILE A 38 2.73 -5.14 21.28
N THR A 39 3.18 -6.18 21.98
CA THR A 39 2.34 -7.03 22.83
C THR A 39 3.21 -7.69 23.89
N ALA A 40 2.60 -8.18 24.97
CA ALA A 40 3.27 -8.94 26.02
C ALA A 40 2.70 -10.36 26.04
N ASP A 41 3.60 -11.35 26.04
CA ASP A 41 3.26 -12.76 26.22
C ASP A 41 3.73 -13.22 27.61
N ALA A 42 3.43 -14.45 28.02
CA ALA A 42 3.93 -15.06 29.25
C ALA A 42 5.47 -15.04 29.36
N THR A 43 6.18 -14.83 28.25
CA THR A 43 7.64 -14.73 28.16
C THR A 43 8.19 -13.30 28.15
N GLY A 44 7.33 -12.29 28.33
CA GLY A 44 7.71 -10.87 28.39
C GLY A 44 7.30 -10.03 27.16
N PRO A 45 7.73 -8.75 27.12
CA PRO A 45 7.38 -7.84 26.03
C PRO A 45 8.00 -8.29 24.70
N LYS A 46 7.20 -8.24 23.63
CA LYS A 46 7.63 -8.56 22.27
C LYS A 46 7.78 -7.29 21.44
N HIS A 47 8.76 -7.32 20.55
CA HIS A 47 9.01 -6.29 19.55
C HIS A 47 8.78 -6.89 18.17
N MET A 48 8.20 -6.12 17.25
CA MET A 48 8.07 -6.52 15.85
C MET A 48 9.09 -5.72 15.04
N ASN A 49 10.05 -6.42 14.44
CA ASN A 49 10.98 -5.86 13.47
C ASN A 49 10.81 -6.61 12.15
N LEU A 50 10.37 -5.92 11.12
CA LEU A 50 10.12 -6.50 9.79
C LEU A 50 10.69 -5.60 8.71
N LYS A 51 11.48 -6.17 7.81
CA LYS A 51 11.96 -5.47 6.61
C LYS A 51 10.94 -5.64 5.50
N LEU A 52 10.44 -4.54 4.96
CA LEU A 52 9.52 -4.55 3.82
C LEU A 52 10.20 -3.92 2.61
N THR A 53 10.20 -4.64 1.49
CA THR A 53 10.70 -4.13 0.21
C THR A 53 9.55 -3.62 -0.64
N ARG A 54 9.85 -2.68 -1.54
CA ARG A 54 8.88 -2.15 -2.50
C ARG A 54 8.28 -3.28 -3.34
N ALA A 55 9.10 -4.20 -3.85
CA ALA A 55 8.63 -5.35 -4.62
C ALA A 55 7.63 -6.21 -3.85
N LYS A 56 7.82 -6.37 -2.53
CA LYS A 56 6.89 -7.12 -1.70
C LYS A 56 5.57 -6.36 -1.52
N LEU A 57 5.62 -5.04 -1.32
CA LEU A 57 4.42 -4.20 -1.26
C LEU A 57 3.64 -4.26 -2.58
N GLU A 58 4.32 -4.10 -3.72
CA GLU A 58 3.71 -4.17 -5.06
C GLU A 58 3.04 -5.52 -5.27
N SER A 59 3.70 -6.63 -4.92
CA SER A 59 3.11 -7.97 -4.99
C SER A 59 1.87 -8.14 -4.11
N LEU A 60 1.77 -7.43 -2.99
CA LEU A 60 0.62 -7.49 -2.09
C LEU A 60 -0.54 -6.60 -2.54
N THR A 61 -0.27 -5.59 -3.37
CA THR A 61 -1.28 -4.61 -3.82
C THR A 61 -1.59 -4.72 -5.31
N GLN A 62 -0.99 -5.67 -6.03
CA GLN A 62 -1.15 -5.81 -7.48
C GLN A 62 -2.62 -6.02 -7.87
N ASP A 63 -3.35 -6.85 -7.12
CA ASP A 63 -4.78 -7.09 -7.34
C ASP A 63 -5.62 -5.81 -7.19
N LEU A 64 -5.26 -4.95 -6.24
CA LEU A 64 -5.94 -3.67 -6.03
C LEU A 64 -5.68 -2.69 -7.17
N ILE A 65 -4.47 -2.71 -7.74
CA ILE A 65 -4.10 -1.88 -8.89
C ILE A 65 -4.81 -2.41 -10.15
N ASP A 66 -4.81 -3.73 -10.38
CA ASP A 66 -5.46 -4.32 -11.55
C ASP A 66 -6.97 -4.06 -11.56
N ARG A 67 -7.59 -3.92 -10.39
CA ARG A 67 -9.01 -3.54 -10.24
C ARG A 67 -9.33 -2.11 -10.67
N THR A 68 -8.35 -1.21 -10.80
CA THR A 68 -8.60 0.17 -11.26
C THR A 68 -8.66 0.29 -12.79
N ILE A 69 -8.08 -0.65 -13.51
CA ILE A 69 -8.02 -0.64 -14.99
C ILE A 69 -9.41 -0.82 -15.64
N PRO A 70 -10.25 -1.79 -15.24
CA PRO A 70 -11.55 -2.00 -15.88
C PRO A 70 -12.50 -0.78 -15.78
N PRO A 71 -12.62 -0.10 -14.61
CA PRO A 71 -13.39 1.14 -14.51
C PRO A 71 -12.91 2.24 -15.47
N CYS A 72 -11.60 2.44 -15.61
CA CYS A 72 -11.05 3.43 -16.55
C CYS A 72 -11.41 3.10 -18.00
N LYS A 73 -11.29 1.82 -18.40
CA LYS A 73 -11.66 1.36 -19.74
C LYS A 73 -13.16 1.49 -20.01
N ALA A 74 -14.00 1.19 -19.02
CA ALA A 74 -15.44 1.37 -19.13
C ALA A 74 -15.81 2.85 -19.33
N CYS A 75 -15.19 3.76 -18.57
CA CYS A 75 -15.40 5.19 -18.72
C CYS A 75 -15.02 5.70 -20.12
N LEU A 76 -13.89 5.27 -20.66
CA LEU A 76 -13.48 5.61 -22.04
C LEU A 76 -14.50 5.11 -23.07
N LYS A 77 -15.02 3.89 -22.88
CA LYS A 77 -16.05 3.31 -23.75
C LYS A 77 -17.36 4.09 -23.68
N ASP A 78 -17.78 4.49 -22.48
CA ASP A 78 -19.00 5.28 -22.28
C ASP A 78 -18.88 6.69 -22.85
N ALA A 79 -17.68 7.27 -22.79
CA ALA A 79 -17.36 8.55 -23.42
C ALA A 79 -17.17 8.45 -24.95
N GLY A 80 -17.07 7.23 -25.50
CA GLY A 80 -16.88 7.01 -26.94
C GLY A 80 -15.51 7.47 -27.47
N VAL A 81 -14.53 7.68 -26.59
CA VAL A 81 -13.19 8.16 -26.94
C VAL A 81 -12.16 7.04 -26.86
N SER A 82 -11.22 7.04 -27.79
CA SER A 82 -10.04 6.19 -27.76
C SER A 82 -9.00 6.73 -26.80
N THR A 83 -8.09 5.86 -26.33
CA THR A 83 -6.96 6.28 -25.47
C THR A 83 -6.06 7.31 -26.14
N SER A 84 -6.00 7.34 -27.47
CA SER A 84 -5.24 8.32 -28.26
C SER A 84 -5.87 9.71 -28.33
N GLU A 85 -7.16 9.84 -28.02
CA GLU A 85 -7.87 11.13 -28.02
C GLU A 85 -7.75 11.85 -26.67
N VAL A 86 -7.16 11.21 -25.66
CA VAL A 86 -6.88 11.80 -24.36
C VAL A 86 -5.63 12.66 -24.45
N ALA A 87 -5.79 13.98 -24.37
CA ALA A 87 -4.68 14.93 -24.46
C ALA A 87 -3.85 14.99 -23.16
N GLU A 88 -4.48 14.85 -22.00
CA GLU A 88 -3.83 14.95 -20.70
C GLU A 88 -4.39 13.94 -19.71
N VAL A 89 -3.51 13.36 -18.90
CA VAL A 89 -3.85 12.46 -17.80
C VAL A 89 -3.53 13.16 -16.49
N ILE A 90 -4.56 13.38 -15.66
CA ILE A 90 -4.41 14.03 -14.36
C ILE A 90 -4.51 12.97 -13.25
N LEU A 91 -3.42 12.79 -12.52
CA LEU A 91 -3.37 11.87 -11.38
C LEU A 91 -3.74 12.59 -10.08
N VAL A 92 -4.91 12.27 -9.51
CA VAL A 92 -5.41 12.88 -8.28
C VAL A 92 -5.39 11.88 -7.12
N GLY A 93 -4.86 12.30 -5.97
CA GLY A 93 -4.87 11.55 -4.71
C GLY A 93 -3.48 11.06 -4.27
N GLY A 94 -3.28 10.87 -2.96
CA GLY A 94 -1.96 10.49 -2.42
C GLY A 94 -1.43 9.14 -2.92
N MET A 95 -2.33 8.19 -3.21
CA MET A 95 -1.98 6.84 -3.67
C MET A 95 -1.43 6.81 -5.10
N THR A 96 -1.66 7.84 -5.92
CA THR A 96 -1.10 7.93 -7.29
C THR A 96 0.40 8.29 -7.28
N ARG A 97 0.97 8.60 -6.11
CA ARG A 97 2.42 8.81 -5.93
C ARG A 97 3.20 7.51 -5.89
N MET A 98 2.53 6.36 -5.80
CA MET A 98 3.19 5.07 -5.84
C MET A 98 3.71 4.81 -7.27
N PRO A 99 5.02 4.50 -7.46
CA PRO A 99 5.60 4.31 -8.78
C PRO A 99 4.83 3.29 -9.63
N LYS A 100 4.41 2.18 -9.02
CA LYS A 100 3.65 1.13 -9.70
C LYS A 100 2.30 1.60 -10.25
N VAL A 101 1.65 2.57 -9.60
CA VAL A 101 0.38 3.13 -10.07
C VAL A 101 0.61 4.01 -11.29
N GLN A 102 1.71 4.76 -11.33
CA GLN A 102 2.07 5.60 -12.48
C GLN A 102 2.51 4.78 -13.70
N GLU A 103 3.08 3.59 -13.50
CA GLU A 103 3.42 2.68 -14.60
C GLU A 103 2.18 2.03 -15.25
N VAL A 104 1.10 1.88 -14.49
CA VAL A 104 -0.11 1.17 -14.94
C VAL A 104 -1.11 2.07 -15.67
N VAL A 105 -1.11 3.36 -15.33
CA VAL A 105 -1.98 4.39 -15.95
C VAL A 105 -1.32 4.94 -17.21
#